data_AF-A0A843JX72-F1
#
_entry.id   AF-A0A843JX72-F1
#
_cell.length_a   1.000
_cell.length_b   1.000
_cell.length_c   1.000
_cell.angle_alpha   90.00
_cell.angle_beta   90.00
_cell.angle_gamma   90.00
#
_symmetry.space_group_name_H-M   'P 1'
#
loop_
_entity.id
_entity.type
_entity.pdbx_description
1 polymer ?
#
loop_
_entity_poly.entity_id
_entity_poly.type
_entity_poly.pdbx_seq_one_letter_code
_entity_poly.pdbx_strand_id
1 'polypeptide(L)'
;MNKLVVSSPVTQSREAVEQLIAYHNHGIEPQEMPDFYRLTGEMVLVLNNKKDAYYVTTPKSCSCPAATYHPGQPCKHSRKYFPQPQKSRGELEAEGEAILEAHHNTAKRLARPPEDIRASLPGWPGGMNGPVEAI
;
A
#
# COMPACT_ATOMS: atom_id res chain seq x y z
N MET A 1 -11.59 -11.45 -15.69
CA MET A 1 -12.31 -11.04 -14.47
C MET A 1 -11.61 -11.67 -13.26
N ASN A 2 -10.87 -10.89 -12.48
CA ASN A 2 -10.23 -11.39 -11.26
C ASN A 2 -11.25 -11.24 -10.12
N LYS A 3 -11.87 -12.35 -9.74
CA LYS A 3 -12.81 -12.41 -8.61
C LYS A 3 -12.01 -12.18 -7.33
N LEU A 4 -12.07 -10.97 -6.78
CA LEU A 4 -11.63 -10.70 -5.41
C LEU A 4 -12.49 -11.55 -4.48
N VAL A 5 -12.00 -12.72 -4.10
CA VAL A 5 -12.53 -13.49 -2.99
C VAL A 5 -12.10 -12.75 -1.73
N VAL A 6 -12.91 -11.78 -1.32
CA VAL A 6 -12.78 -11.12 -0.02
C VAL A 6 -13.21 -12.15 1.01
N SER A 7 -12.31 -13.06 1.40
CA SER A 7 -12.46 -13.75 2.67
C SER A 7 -12.51 -12.64 3.72
N SER A 8 -13.63 -12.55 4.42
CA SER A 8 -13.78 -11.60 5.53
C SER A 8 -12.57 -11.67 6.44
N PRO A 9 -12.11 -10.53 6.99
CA PRO A 9 -10.96 -10.51 7.88
C PRO A 9 -11.08 -11.60 8.95
N VAL A 10 -10.03 -12.41 9.13
CA VAL A 10 -9.97 -13.41 10.20
C VAL A 10 -9.86 -12.65 11.52
N THR A 11 -11.02 -12.36 12.09
CA THR A 11 -11.20 -11.74 13.41
C THR A 11 -11.26 -12.85 14.45
N GLN A 12 -10.48 -12.71 15.53
CA GLN A 12 -10.59 -13.63 16.66
C GLN A 12 -11.71 -13.16 17.58
N SER A 13 -12.56 -14.09 18.03
CA SER A 13 -13.59 -13.78 19.02
C SER A 13 -12.96 -13.43 20.37
N ARG A 14 -13.68 -12.68 21.21
CA ARG A 14 -13.21 -12.30 22.54
C ARG A 14 -12.87 -13.53 23.40
N GLU A 15 -13.72 -14.56 23.38
CA GLU A 15 -13.57 -15.80 24.14
C GLU A 15 -12.32 -16.59 23.71
N ALA A 16 -12.04 -16.64 22.41
CA ALA A 16 -10.83 -17.30 21.90
C ALA A 16 -9.56 -16.58 22.35
N VAL A 17 -9.59 -15.25 22.42
CA VAL A 17 -8.46 -14.44 22.91
C VAL A 17 -8.28 -14.59 24.41
N GLU A 18 -9.37 -14.68 25.17
CA GLU A 18 -9.33 -14.93 26.61
C GLU A 18 -8.63 -16.25 26.95
N GLN A 19 -9.02 -17.34 26.28
CA GLN A 19 -8.37 -18.63 26.41
C GLN A 19 -6.90 -18.59 26.00
N LEU A 20 -6.58 -17.84 24.95
CA LEU A 20 -5.20 -17.68 24.48
C LEU A 20 -4.33 -16.90 25.49
N ILE A 21 -4.87 -15.84 26.09
CA ILE A 21 -4.18 -15.06 27.14
C ILE A 21 -3.99 -15.94 28.38
N ALA A 22 -5.02 -16.66 28.81
CA ALA A 22 -4.94 -17.58 29.93
C ALA A 22 -3.87 -18.65 29.70
N TYR A 23 -3.84 -19.25 28.50
CA TYR A 23 -2.80 -20.21 28.13
C TYR A 23 -1.39 -19.59 28.16
N HIS A 24 -1.23 -18.38 27.63
CA HIS A 24 0.07 -17.69 27.61
C HIS A 24 0.55 -17.27 29.00
N ASN A 25 -0.36 -16.90 29.90
CA ASN A 25 -0.06 -16.47 31.26
C ASN A 25 -0.02 -17.63 32.27
N HIS A 26 0.22 -18.87 31.83
CA HIS A 26 0.26 -20.07 32.69
C HIS A 26 -1.02 -20.31 33.51
N GLY A 27 -2.19 -20.00 32.95
CA GLY A 27 -3.50 -20.23 33.56
C GLY A 27 -4.03 -19.06 34.37
N ILE A 28 -3.36 -17.91 34.39
CA ILE A 28 -3.89 -16.69 35.01
C ILE A 28 -4.81 -15.99 34.00
N GLU A 29 -6.11 -16.07 34.24
CA GLU A 29 -7.10 -15.34 33.46
C GLU A 29 -6.94 -13.82 33.64
N PRO A 30 -7.03 -13.03 32.55
CA PRO A 30 -7.02 -11.58 32.65
C PRO A 30 -8.29 -11.09 33.36
N GLN A 31 -8.13 -10.37 34.48
CA GLN A 31 -9.25 -9.81 35.26
C GLN A 31 -10.12 -8.85 34.43
N GLU A 32 -9.51 -8.19 33.44
CA GLU A 32 -10.18 -7.39 32.42
C GLU A 32 -9.53 -7.65 31.06
N MET A 33 -10.37 -7.82 30.02
CA MET A 33 -9.87 -8.05 28.67
C MET A 33 -9.16 -6.79 28.15
N PRO A 34 -7.87 -6.86 27.84
CA PRO A 34 -7.09 -5.67 27.51
C PRO A 34 -7.46 -5.16 26.12
N ASP A 35 -7.47 -3.82 25.95
CA ASP A 35 -7.68 -3.19 24.64
C ASP A 35 -6.55 -3.54 23.64
N PHE A 36 -5.38 -3.91 24.16
CA PHE A 36 -4.20 -4.32 23.40
C PHE A 36 -3.48 -5.44 24.15
N TYR A 37 -3.17 -6.52 23.43
CA TYR A 37 -2.39 -7.63 23.96
C TYR A 37 -1.25 -7.98 23.00
N ARG A 38 -0.03 -8.10 23.53
CA ARG A 38 1.16 -8.45 22.75
C ARG A 38 1.50 -9.91 23.00
N LEU A 39 1.35 -10.75 21.97
CA LEU A 39 1.71 -12.17 22.06
C LEU A 39 3.22 -12.36 21.87
N THR A 40 3.80 -11.65 20.90
CA THR A 40 5.21 -11.75 20.54
C THR A 40 5.78 -10.39 20.15
N GLY A 41 7.08 -10.32 19.88
CA GLY A 41 7.72 -9.10 19.35
C GLY A 41 7.10 -8.59 18.04
N GLU A 42 6.50 -9.47 17.25
CA GLU A 42 6.00 -9.18 15.91
C GLU A 42 4.47 -9.36 15.75
N MET A 43 3.77 -9.78 16.80
CA MET A 43 2.33 -10.03 16.74
C MET A 43 1.59 -9.41 17.91
N VAL A 44 0.56 -8.65 17.55
CA VAL A 44 -0.28 -7.89 18.47
C VAL A 44 -1.74 -8.19 18.17
N LEU A 45 -2.54 -8.36 19.22
CA LEU A 45 -4.00 -8.33 19.16
C LEU A 45 -4.50 -6.96 19.58
N VAL A 46 -5.38 -6.39 18.76
CA VAL A 46 -6.00 -5.07 19.01
C VAL A 46 -7.50 -5.25 19.06
N LEU A 47 -8.11 -4.79 20.16
CA LEU A 47 -9.56 -4.84 20.33
C LEU A 47 -10.25 -3.84 19.37
N ASN A 48 -11.36 -4.26 18.78
CA ASN A 48 -12.22 -3.39 18.00
C ASN A 48 -12.94 -2.36 18.89
N ASN A 49 -13.37 -1.22 18.32
CA ASN A 49 -14.17 -0.23 19.06
C ASN A 49 -15.49 -0.79 19.61
N LYS A 50 -16.06 -1.80 18.93
CA LYS A 50 -17.28 -2.48 19.39
C LYS A 50 -17.03 -3.51 20.51
N LYS A 51 -15.76 -3.73 20.89
CA LYS A 51 -15.31 -4.66 21.94
C LYS A 51 -15.78 -6.10 21.76
N ASP A 52 -16.06 -6.49 20.53
CA ASP A 52 -16.62 -7.78 20.13
C ASP A 52 -15.57 -8.74 19.55
N ALA A 53 -14.52 -8.19 18.92
CA ALA A 53 -13.50 -8.95 18.23
C ALA A 53 -12.11 -8.31 18.35
N TYR A 54 -11.08 -9.15 18.17
CA TYR A 54 -9.69 -8.73 18.09
C TYR A 54 -9.14 -8.88 16.67
N TYR A 55 -8.38 -7.87 16.25
CA TYR A 55 -7.61 -7.89 15.01
C TYR A 55 -6.17 -8.31 15.28
N VAL A 56 -5.67 -9.23 14.47
CA VAL A 56 -4.26 -9.63 14.45
C VAL A 56 -3.49 -8.59 13.65
N THR A 57 -2.51 -7.98 14.28
CA THR A 57 -1.66 -6.95 13.69
C THR A 57 -0.22 -7.40 13.74
N THR A 58 0.42 -7.39 12.58
CA THR A 58 1.85 -7.64 12.37
C THR A 58 2.47 -6.42 11.68
N PRO A 59 3.81 -6.30 11.62
CA PRO A 59 4.46 -5.23 10.87
C PRO A 59 4.07 -5.19 9.39
N LYS A 60 3.78 -6.36 8.80
CA LYS A 60 3.53 -6.52 7.36
C LYS A 60 2.05 -6.52 7.00
N SER A 61 1.19 -6.96 7.90
CA SER A 61 -0.24 -7.13 7.62
C SER A 61 -1.10 -6.95 8.87
N CYS A 62 -2.35 -6.55 8.68
CA CYS A 62 -3.34 -6.49 9.75
C CYS A 62 -4.62 -7.17 9.28
N SER A 63 -5.34 -7.86 10.17
CA SER A 63 -6.64 -8.45 9.86
C SER A 63 -7.79 -7.44 9.99
N CYS A 64 -7.54 -6.14 10.10
CA CYS A 64 -8.62 -5.16 10.14
C CYS A 64 -9.22 -4.92 8.74
N PRO A 65 -10.49 -4.50 8.64
CA PRO A 65 -11.12 -4.19 7.36
C PRO A 65 -10.34 -3.16 6.53
N ALA A 66 -9.70 -2.18 7.18
CA ALA A 66 -8.89 -1.19 6.49
C ALA A 66 -7.70 -1.79 5.71
N ALA A 67 -7.08 -2.85 6.24
CA ALA A 67 -6.01 -3.55 5.54
C ALA A 67 -6.54 -4.43 4.38
N THR A 68 -7.77 -4.94 4.49
CA THR A 68 -8.46 -5.65 3.41
C THR A 68 -8.81 -4.71 2.24
N TYR A 69 -9.33 -3.51 2.53
CA TYR A 69 -9.77 -2.56 1.50
C TYR A 69 -8.63 -1.73 0.90
N HIS A 70 -7.53 -1.55 1.64
CA HIS A 70 -6.36 -0.78 1.19
C HIS A 70 -5.09 -1.65 1.28
N PRO A 71 -4.96 -2.69 0.43
CA PRO A 71 -3.81 -3.58 0.46
C PRO A 71 -2.51 -2.81 0.17
N GLY A 72 -1.45 -3.15 0.91
CA GLY A 72 -0.13 -2.52 0.78
C GLY A 72 0.03 -1.19 1.53
N GLN A 73 -1.05 -0.62 2.09
CA GLN A 73 -0.97 0.58 2.93
C GLN A 73 -1.02 0.20 4.41
N PRO A 74 -0.12 0.75 5.26
CA PRO A 74 -0.15 0.47 6.69
C PRO A 74 -1.39 1.12 7.33
N CYS A 75 -2.23 0.30 7.97
CA CYS A 75 -3.45 0.73 8.64
C CYS A 75 -3.16 1.44 9.98
N LYS A 76 -4.19 2.04 10.59
CA LYS A 76 -4.06 2.71 11.90
C LYS A 76 -3.51 1.79 13.00
N HIS A 77 -3.85 0.50 12.96
CA HIS A 77 -3.35 -0.47 13.94
C HIS A 77 -1.85 -0.74 13.77
N SER A 78 -1.40 -1.02 12.55
CA SER A 78 0.02 -1.29 12.31
C SER A 78 0.87 -0.05 12.61
N ARG A 79 0.45 1.16 12.19
CA ARG A 79 1.18 2.40 12.50
C ARG A 79 1.30 2.68 14.00
N LYS A 80 0.28 2.35 14.80
CA LYS A 80 0.26 2.61 16.24
C LYS A 80 1.20 1.69 17.02
N TYR A 81 1.27 0.41 16.64
CA TYR A 81 1.99 -0.61 17.40
C TYR A 81 3.32 -1.05 16.77
N PHE A 82 3.50 -0.74 15.48
CA PHE A 82 4.71 -0.99 14.69
C PHE A 82 5.06 0.28 13.90
N PRO A 83 5.53 1.34 14.57
CA PRO A 83 5.98 2.54 13.89
C PRO A 83 7.11 2.16 12.93
N GLN A 84 6.92 2.44 11.64
CA GLN A 84 7.96 2.27 10.64
C GLN A 84 9.12 3.22 10.96
N PRO A 85 10.39 2.82 10.72
CA PRO A 85 11.49 3.75 10.74
C PRO A 85 11.17 4.88 9.75
N GLN A 86 11.19 6.11 10.26
CA GLN A 86 10.87 7.27 9.46
C GLN A 86 12.02 7.46 8.47
N LYS A 87 11.72 7.57 7.18
CA LYS A 87 12.75 7.90 6.19
C LYS A 87 13.50 9.12 6.68
N SER A 88 14.83 9.04 6.63
CA SER A 88 15.66 10.16 7.11
C SER A 88 15.37 11.40 6.26
N ARG A 89 15.59 12.59 6.83
CA ARG A 89 15.43 13.86 6.11
C ARG A 89 16.18 13.86 4.78
N GLY A 90 17.41 13.33 4.75
CA GLY A 90 18.21 13.25 3.53
C GLY A 90 17.64 12.30 2.47
N GLU A 91 16.96 11.23 2.89
CA GLU A 91 16.29 10.29 1.96
C GLU A 91 15.04 10.92 1.34
N LEU A 92 14.28 11.70 2.12
CA LEU A 92 13.13 12.46 1.63
C LEU A 92 13.56 13.62 0.71
N GLU A 93 14.65 14.32 1.04
CA GLU A 93 15.22 15.36 0.20
C GLU A 93 15.71 14.78 -1.14
N ALA A 94 16.41 13.63 -1.12
CA ALA A 94 16.85 12.94 -2.33
C ALA A 94 15.69 12.45 -3.21
N GLU A 95 14.61 11.92 -2.61
CA GLU A 95 13.39 11.57 -3.34
C GLU A 95 12.73 12.80 -3.97
N GLY A 96 12.67 13.91 -3.23
CA GLY A 96 12.16 15.18 -3.73
C GLY A 96 12.96 15.74 -4.91
N GLU A 97 14.29 15.75 -4.81
CA GLU A 97 15.18 16.19 -5.89
C GLU A 97 15.03 15.30 -7.14
N ALA A 98 14.93 13.97 -6.97
CA ALA A 98 14.71 13.05 -8.08
C ALA A 98 13.38 13.31 -8.80
N ILE A 99 12.31 13.62 -8.06
CA ILE A 99 10.99 13.95 -8.63
C ILE A 99 11.05 15.29 -9.40
N LEU A 100 11.69 16.31 -8.84
CA LEU A 100 11.86 17.61 -9.49
C LEU A 100 12.67 17.51 -10.78
N GLU A 101 13.76 16.75 -10.75
CA GLU A 101 14.61 16.51 -11.92
C GLU A 101 13.86 15.73 -13.01
N ALA A 102 13.03 14.74 -12.63
CA ALA A 102 12.17 14.03 -13.59
C ALA A 102 11.17 14.97 -14.28
N HIS A 103 10.57 15.90 -13.54
CA HIS A 103 9.65 16.90 -14.10
C HIS A 103 10.38 17.88 -15.04
N HIS A 104 11.56 18.36 -14.63
CA HIS A 104 12.37 19.25 -15.45
C HIS A 104 12.83 18.58 -16.76
N ASN A 105 13.25 17.33 -16.70
CA ASN A 105 13.59 16.56 -17.91
C ASN A 105 12.38 16.30 -18.80
N THR A 106 11.19 16.11 -18.22
CA THR A 106 9.94 15.99 -18.99
C THR A 106 9.62 17.30 -19.72
N ALA A 107 9.74 18.44 -19.05
CA ALA A 107 9.54 19.76 -19.67
C ALA A 107 10.54 20.02 -20.81
N LYS A 108 11.81 19.66 -20.64
CA LYS A 108 12.82 19.74 -21.71
C LYS A 108 12.48 18.88 -22.93
N ARG A 109 11.91 17.68 -22.73
CA ARG A 109 11.45 16.83 -23.85
C ARG A 109 10.27 17.44 -24.60
N LEU A 110 9.34 18.07 -23.90
CA LEU A 110 8.18 18.73 -24.50
C LEU A 110 8.55 20.04 -25.21
N ALA A 111 9.57 20.75 -24.73
CA ALA A 111 10.08 21.97 -25.34
C ALA A 111 11.04 21.72 -26.51
N ARG A 112 11.42 20.45 -26.76
CA ARG A 112 12.14 20.09 -28.00
C ARG A 112 11.20 20.45 -29.15
N PRO A 113 11.58 21.35 -30.08
CA PRO A 113 10.78 21.59 -31.27
C PRO A 113 10.53 20.24 -31.93
N PRO A 114 9.31 19.96 -32.43
CA PRO A 114 9.06 18.71 -33.13
C PRO A 114 10.14 18.60 -34.21
N GLU A 115 11.02 17.60 -34.05
CA GLU A 115 11.89 17.19 -35.13
C GLU A 115 10.95 16.93 -36.29
N ASP A 116 11.19 17.62 -37.40
CA ASP A 116 10.29 17.62 -38.53
C ASP A 116 10.34 16.19 -39.11
N ILE A 117 9.49 15.31 -38.58
CA ILE A 117 9.51 13.88 -38.85
C ILE A 117 9.31 13.67 -40.36
N ARG A 118 8.59 14.60 -41.00
CA ARG A 118 8.42 14.71 -42.47
C ARG A 118 9.72 14.96 -43.23
N ALA A 119 10.68 15.67 -42.66
CA ALA A 119 11.97 15.95 -43.30
C ALA A 119 12.90 14.72 -43.33
N SER A 120 12.68 13.75 -42.44
CA SER A 120 13.47 12.51 -42.36
C SER A 120 12.75 11.29 -42.94
N LEU A 121 11.50 11.44 -43.38
CA LEU A 121 10.77 10.37 -44.05
C LEU A 121 11.23 10.28 -45.52
N PRO A 122 11.59 9.09 -46.03
CA PRO A 122 11.80 8.93 -47.45
C PRO A 122 10.51 9.32 -48.18
N GLY A 123 10.63 10.18 -49.19
CA GLY A 123 9.51 10.57 -50.03
C GLY A 123 8.81 9.32 -50.60
N TRP A 124 7.50 9.42 -50.81
CA TRP A 124 6.74 8.33 -51.44
C TRP A 124 7.40 7.96 -52.78
N PRO A 125 7.54 6.66 -53.11
CA PRO A 125 8.10 6.24 -54.38
C PRO A 125 7.11 6.66 -55.49
N GLY A 126 7.32 7.84 -56.07
CA GLY A 126 6.42 8.45 -57.05
C GLY A 126 6.33 9.99 -57.05
N GLY A 127 6.94 10.68 -56.08
CA GLY A 127 6.94 12.16 -56.02
C GLY A 127 5.84 12.77 -55.15
N MET A 128 5.51 14.05 -55.36
CA MET A 128 4.66 14.88 -54.47
C MET A 128 3.17 14.49 -54.40
N ASN A 129 2.74 13.42 -55.08
CA ASN A 129 1.35 12.98 -55.09
C ASN A 129 1.15 11.84 -54.08
N GLY A 130 0.72 12.20 -52.86
CA GLY A 130 0.24 11.23 -51.87
C GLY A 130 -1.12 10.61 -52.27
N PRO A 131 -1.59 9.57 -51.56
CA PRO A 131 -2.83 8.87 -51.90
C PRO A 131 -4.00 9.86 -51.90
N VAL A 132 -4.67 10.01 -53.04
CA VAL A 132 -5.94 10.72 -53.13
C VAL A 132 -6.98 9.86 -52.39
N GLU A 133 -7.65 10.42 -51.38
CA GLU A 133 -8.78 9.72 -50.76
C GLU A 133 -9.85 9.50 -51.84
N ALA A 134 -10.11 8.22 -52.15
CA ALA A 134 -11.23 7.84 -52.98
C ALA A 134 -12.52 8.14 -52.20
N ILE A 135 -13.38 8.98 -52.79
CA ILE A 135 -14.76 9.22 -52.36
C ILE A 135 -15.58 7.94 -52.56
#